data_AF-A0A9X0BF12-F1
#
_entry.id   AF-A0A9X0BF12-F1
#
_cell.length_a   1.000
_cell.length_b   1.000
_cell.length_c   1.000
_cell.angle_alpha   90.00
_cell.angle_beta   90.00
_cell.angle_gamma   90.00
#
_symmetry.space_group_name_H-M   'P 1'
#
loop_
_entity.id
_entity.type
_entity.pdbx_description
1 polymer ?
#
loop_
_entity_poly.entity_id
_entity_poly.type
_entity_poly.pdbx_seq_one_letter_code
_entity_poly.pdbx_strand_id
1 'polypeptide(L)'
;MSSSTLHAVYTSPDSQPKTISHEFPSTDGSLASKTTHLTTLQSLVPKLQDEINVYLTARMEEDKKAQGTVSEKEAKEEDYYGEELVEEDA
;
A
#
# COMPACT_ATOMS: atom_id res chain seq x y z
N MET A 1 22.42 16.52 -15.04
CA MET A 1 22.53 15.08 -14.77
C MET A 1 21.20 14.45 -15.14
N SER A 2 21.17 13.50 -16.05
CA SER A 2 19.90 12.89 -16.48
C SER A 2 19.40 11.95 -15.36
N SER A 3 18.11 12.04 -15.01
CA SER A 3 17.44 11.13 -14.09
C SER A 3 16.45 10.23 -14.83
N SER A 4 16.31 9.01 -14.35
CA SER A 4 15.31 8.04 -14.78
C SER A 4 14.22 7.94 -13.72
N THR A 5 13.03 7.51 -14.11
CA THR A 5 11.87 7.45 -13.19
C THR A 5 11.28 6.05 -13.17
N LEU A 6 11.19 5.47 -11.98
CA LEU A 6 10.42 4.26 -11.71
C LEU A 6 9.07 4.70 -11.17
N HIS A 7 7.97 4.31 -11.84
CA HIS A 7 6.64 4.73 -11.40
C HIS A 7 5.59 3.63 -11.60
N ALA A 8 4.54 3.72 -10.79
CA ALA A 8 3.32 2.93 -10.91
C ALA A 8 2.11 3.88 -10.93
N VAL A 9 1.11 3.54 -11.74
CA VAL A 9 -0.14 4.29 -11.85
C VAL A 9 -1.28 3.33 -11.54
N TYR A 10 -2.02 3.65 -10.49
CA TYR A 10 -3.25 2.97 -10.13
C TYR A 10 -4.45 3.75 -10.67
N THR A 11 -5.38 3.06 -11.32
CA THR A 11 -6.66 3.61 -11.79
C THR A 11 -7.80 2.71 -11.33
N SER A 12 -8.93 3.31 -10.97
CA SER A 12 -10.15 2.60 -10.59
C SER A 12 -11.38 3.46 -10.95
N PRO A 13 -12.53 2.86 -11.32
CA PRO A 13 -13.73 3.60 -11.70
C PRO A 13 -14.22 4.57 -10.61
N ASP A 14 -14.08 4.18 -9.35
CA ASP A 14 -14.68 4.89 -8.22
C ASP A 14 -13.68 5.78 -7.47
N SER A 15 -12.55 6.11 -8.10
CA SER A 15 -11.56 7.00 -7.49
C SER A 15 -10.66 7.72 -8.45
N GLN A 16 -10.01 8.76 -7.94
CA GLN A 16 -8.93 9.43 -8.63
C GLN A 16 -7.72 8.51 -8.84
N PRO A 17 -7.04 8.60 -10.00
CA PRO A 17 -5.80 7.90 -10.24
C PRO A 17 -4.74 8.25 -9.20
N LYS A 18 -3.99 7.24 -8.75
CA LYS A 18 -2.86 7.42 -7.83
C LYS A 18 -1.57 7.07 -8.55
N THR A 19 -0.67 8.04 -8.63
CA THR A 19 0.70 7.84 -9.11
C THR A 19 1.67 7.74 -7.94
N ILE A 20 2.59 6.78 -8.04
CA ILE A 20 3.72 6.60 -7.14
C ILE A 20 4.96 6.62 -8.02
N SER A 21 5.93 7.48 -7.71
CA SER A 21 7.10 7.70 -8.58
C SER A 21 8.36 7.97 -7.77
N HIS A 22 9.46 7.34 -8.20
CA HIS A 22 10.79 7.48 -7.63
C HIS A 22 11.78 7.84 -8.72
N GLU A 23 12.56 8.89 -8.51
CA GLU A 23 13.67 9.23 -9.39
C GLU A 23 14.94 8.46 -9.00
N PHE A 24 15.74 8.12 -10.00
CA PHE A 24 17.02 7.46 -9.82
C PHE A 24 18.04 7.88 -10.89
N PRO A 25 19.34 7.73 -10.63
CA PRO A 25 20.37 8.19 -11.55
C PRO A 25 20.28 7.49 -12.90
N SER A 26 20.33 8.22 -14.02
CA SER A 26 20.55 7.61 -15.34
C SER A 26 22.01 7.23 -15.52
N THR A 27 22.27 6.34 -16.48
CA THR A 27 23.63 5.87 -16.79
C THR A 27 24.27 6.69 -17.91
N ASP A 28 25.56 7.00 -17.80
CA ASP A 28 26.37 7.60 -18.86
C ASP A 28 27.12 6.54 -19.70
N GLY A 29 26.88 5.25 -19.43
CA GLY A 29 27.50 4.12 -20.09
C GLY A 29 28.72 3.53 -19.37
N SER A 30 29.28 4.24 -18.38
CA SER A 30 30.40 3.75 -17.56
C SER A 30 29.98 2.58 -16.66
N LEU A 31 30.94 1.76 -16.25
CA LEU A 31 30.67 0.66 -15.30
C LEU A 31 30.17 1.20 -13.95
N ALA A 32 30.75 2.32 -13.49
CA ALA A 32 30.35 2.97 -12.25
C ALA A 32 28.90 3.48 -12.32
N SER A 33 28.52 4.19 -13.39
CA SER A 33 27.15 4.69 -13.54
C SER A 33 26.13 3.56 -13.65
N LYS A 34 26.47 2.47 -14.34
CA LYS A 34 25.60 1.28 -14.45
C LYS A 34 25.43 0.60 -13.09
N THR A 35 26.49 0.48 -12.32
CA THR A 35 26.43 -0.12 -10.97
C THR A 35 25.53 0.73 -10.08
N THR A 36 25.77 2.05 -10.02
CA THR A 36 24.94 2.98 -9.23
C THR A 36 23.48 2.96 -9.67
N HIS A 37 23.22 2.96 -10.97
CA HIS A 37 21.86 2.87 -11.54
C HIS A 37 21.14 1.61 -11.08
N LEU A 38 21.79 0.44 -11.23
CA LEU A 38 21.21 -0.86 -10.87
C LEU A 38 21.03 -1.01 -9.36
N THR A 39 22.02 -0.63 -8.55
CA THR A 39 21.90 -0.69 -7.08
C THR A 39 20.79 0.22 -6.57
N THR A 40 20.65 1.42 -7.15
CA THR A 40 19.56 2.33 -6.79
C THR A 40 18.21 1.73 -7.17
N LEU A 41 18.08 1.25 -8.42
CA LEU A 41 16.84 0.63 -8.91
C LEU A 41 16.44 -0.57 -8.06
N GLN A 42 17.40 -1.45 -7.74
CA GLN A 42 17.17 -2.63 -6.89
C GLN A 42 16.64 -2.25 -5.50
N SER A 43 17.05 -1.10 -4.95
CA SER A 43 16.54 -0.61 -3.67
C SER A 43 15.16 0.06 -3.77
N LEU A 44 14.82 0.62 -4.94
CA LEU A 44 13.56 1.34 -5.15
C LEU A 44 12.39 0.40 -5.48
N VAL A 45 12.65 -0.71 -6.15
CA VAL A 45 11.62 -1.72 -6.45
C VAL A 45 10.86 -2.21 -5.21
N PRO A 46 11.52 -2.70 -4.14
CA PRO A 46 10.80 -3.14 -2.94
C PRO A 46 10.09 -1.97 -2.24
N LYS A 47 10.66 -0.76 -2.24
CA LYS A 47 10.00 0.42 -1.67
C LYS A 47 8.71 0.76 -2.40
N LEU A 48 8.74 0.74 -3.74
CA LEU A 48 7.55 0.96 -4.55
C LEU A 48 6.50 -0.13 -4.28
N GLN A 49 6.92 -1.38 -4.12
CA GLN A 49 6.02 -2.48 -3.75
C GLN A 49 5.36 -2.23 -2.39
N ASP A 50 6.13 -1.84 -1.38
CA ASP A 50 5.61 -1.52 -0.05
C ASP A 50 4.60 -0.37 -0.10
N GLU A 51 4.91 0.71 -0.84
CA GLU A 51 4.01 1.84 -1.03
C GLU A 51 2.70 1.45 -1.73
N ILE A 52 2.77 0.56 -2.73
CA ILE A 52 1.58 0.00 -3.39
C ILE A 52 0.77 -0.82 -2.39
N ASN A 53 1.40 -1.69 -1.61
CA ASN A 53 0.72 -2.53 -0.63
C ASN A 53 0.02 -1.69 0.45
N VAL A 54 0.71 -0.69 0.99
CA VAL A 54 0.14 0.24 1.96
C VAL A 54 -1.07 0.96 1.37
N TYR A 55 -0.94 1.51 0.16
CA TYR A 55 -2.02 2.23 -0.51
C TYR A 55 -3.25 1.34 -0.75
N LEU A 56 -3.06 0.13 -1.31
CA LEU A 56 -4.17 -0.78 -1.59
C LEU A 56 -4.81 -1.31 -0.31
N THR A 57 -4.03 -1.54 0.76
CA THR A 57 -4.56 -2.01 2.04
C THR A 57 -5.44 -0.95 2.70
N ALA A 58 -4.95 0.29 2.81
CA ALA A 58 -5.74 1.40 3.35
C ALA A 58 -7.06 1.58 2.58
N ARG A 59 -6.99 1.44 1.26
CA ARG A 59 -8.17 1.57 0.42
C ARG A 59 -9.17 0.43 0.58
N MET A 60 -8.72 -0.82 0.73
CA MET A 60 -9.61 -1.93 1.05
C MET A 60 -10.36 -1.70 2.38
N GLU A 61 -9.72 -1.08 3.36
CA GLU A 61 -10.37 -0.72 4.62
C GLU A 61 -11.40 0.40 4.44
N GLU A 62 -11.09 1.43 3.63
CA GLU A 62 -12.04 2.47 3.24
C GLU A 62 -13.27 1.88 2.53
N ASP A 63 -13.04 0.98 1.56
CA ASP A 63 -14.10 0.32 0.79
C ASP A 63 -14.98 -0.56 1.69
N LYS A 64 -14.39 -1.30 2.66
CA LYS A 64 -15.14 -2.08 3.65
C LYS A 64 -16.06 -1.21 4.51
N LYS A 65 -15.55 -0.07 4.99
CA LYS A 65 -16.33 0.91 5.77
C LYS A 65 -17.46 1.51 4.92
N ALA A 66 -17.18 1.87 3.67
CA ALA A 66 -18.16 2.44 2.75
C ALA A 66 -19.27 1.45 2.34
N GLN A 67 -18.93 0.16 2.21
CA GLN A 67 -19.90 -0.90 1.92
C GLN A 67 -20.73 -1.33 3.14
N GLY A 68 -20.47 -0.78 4.33
CA GLY A 68 -21.17 -1.17 5.55
C GLY A 68 -20.92 -2.63 5.96
N THR A 69 -19.79 -3.21 5.52
CA THR A 69 -19.40 -4.58 5.89
C THR A 69 -18.68 -4.67 7.22
N VAL A 70 -18.59 -3.57 7.98
CA VAL A 70 -18.56 -3.67 9.44
C VAL A 70 -19.96 -4.07 9.86
N SER A 71 -20.22 -5.36 9.88
CA SER A 71 -21.48 -5.90 10.37
C SER A 71 -21.75 -5.28 11.76
N GLU A 72 -22.99 -4.91 12.08
CA GLU A 72 -23.36 -4.53 13.46
C GLU A 72 -22.92 -5.60 14.49
N LYS A 73 -22.71 -6.83 14.03
CA LYS A 73 -22.12 -7.92 14.79
C LYS A 73 -20.64 -7.70 15.12
N GLU A 74 -19.83 -7.23 14.16
CA GLU A 74 -18.41 -6.96 14.36
C GLU A 74 -18.21 -5.75 15.27
N ALA A 75 -19.04 -4.70 15.12
CA ALA A 75 -19.06 -3.56 16.03
C ALA A 75 -19.47 -3.96 17.47
N LYS A 76 -20.46 -4.86 17.62
CA LYS A 76 -20.84 -5.40 18.94
C LYS A 76 -19.78 -6.32 19.52
N GLU A 77 -19.11 -7.16 18.72
CA GLU A 77 -18.08 -8.08 19.19
C GLU A 77 -16.83 -7.34 19.71
N GLU A 78 -16.52 -6.14 19.19
CA GLU A 78 -15.48 -5.27 19.76
C GLU A 78 -15.88 -4.66 21.11
N ASP A 79 -17.15 -4.34 21.33
CA ASP A 79 -17.64 -3.77 22.61
C ASP A 79 -17.54 -4.76 23.79
N TYR A 80 -17.52 -6.07 23.54
CA TYR A 80 -17.40 -7.12 24.57
C TYR A 80 -15.99 -7.71 24.69
N TYR A 81 -14.98 -7.11 24.02
CA TYR A 81 -13.62 -7.65 23.98
C TYR A 81 -12.88 -7.45 25.32
N GLY A 82 -13.12 -8.34 26.30
CA GLY A 82 -12.48 -8.31 27.62
C GLY A 82 -13.31 -8.86 28.77
N GLU A 83 -14.59 -9.17 28.55
CA GLU A 83 -15.45 -9.82 29.54
C GLU A 83 -15.92 -11.17 29.00
N GLU A 84 -15.72 -12.26 29.74
CA GLU A 84 -16.34 -13.53 29.38
C GLU A 84 -17.86 -13.36 29.45
N LEU A 85 -18.55 -13.51 28.31
CA LEU A 85 -20.00 -13.69 28.30
C LEU A 85 -20.28 -14.98 29.06
N VAL A 86 -20.63 -14.85 30.34
CA VAL A 86 -21.29 -15.91 31.08
C VAL A 86 -22.64 -16.07 30.39
N GLU A 87 -22.77 -17.07 29.52
CA GLU A 87 -24.07 -17.54 29.06
C GLU A 87 -24.84 -17.97 30.32
N GLU A 88 -25.79 -17.14 30.78
CA GLU A 88 -26.78 -17.59 31.75
C GLU A 88 -27.66 -18.65 31.06
N ASP A 89 -27.30 -19.91 31.25
CA ASP A 89 -28.21 -21.04 31.11
C ASP A 89 -29.33 -20.89 32.18
N ALA A 90 -30.47 -20.29 31.82
CA ALA A 90 -31.78 -20.48 32.47
C ALA A 90 -32.95 -19.89 31.67
#